data_AF-A0A6A7KXT1-F1
#
_entry.id   AF-A0A6A7KXT1-F1
#
_cell.length_a   1.000
_cell.length_b   1.000
_cell.length_c   1.000
_cell.angle_alpha   90.00
_cell.angle_beta   90.00
_cell.angle_gamma   90.00
#
_symmetry.space_group_name_H-M   'P 1'
#
loop_
_entity.id
_entity.type
_entity.pdbx_description
1 polymer ?
#
loop_
_entity_poly.entity_id
_entity_poly.type
_entity_poly.pdbx_seq_one_letter_code
_entity_poly.pdbx_strand_id
1 'polypeptide(L)'
;MTSPTRSSSLSLHKCGRSAIPADDDPRPGTRAGAARLGKRRHMKAIVCTRYGPPDVLRLQEVAKPVLGDDGVLVKVRAATVTAGDCEVRRFDIGALFWLPLRLYIGIRRPTRVRVFGQELAGEVESVGKNVKGFREGDQVFGFTVGAEAATFVT
;
A
#
# COMPACT_ATOMS: atom_id res chain seq x y z
N MET A 1 5.46 0.62 58.58
CA MET A 1 6.46 0.22 57.59
C MET A 1 6.04 0.79 56.24
N THR A 2 6.86 1.69 55.73
CA THR A 2 6.62 2.63 54.63
C THR A 2 7.30 2.17 53.33
N SER A 3 6.64 2.51 52.21
CA SER A 3 7.16 2.77 50.83
C SER A 3 7.65 1.59 49.96
N PRO A 4 7.78 1.75 48.61
CA PRO A 4 6.95 2.50 47.65
C PRO A 4 6.66 1.77 46.31
N THR A 5 5.85 2.44 45.48
CA THR A 5 5.59 2.31 44.04
C THR A 5 6.80 2.02 43.14
N ARG A 6 6.59 1.26 42.05
CA ARG A 6 7.39 1.41 40.82
C ARG A 6 6.52 1.28 39.57
N SER A 7 6.13 2.44 39.07
CA SER A 7 5.72 2.71 37.69
C SER A 7 6.80 2.18 36.73
N SER A 8 6.44 1.25 35.85
CA SER A 8 7.26 0.89 34.69
C SER A 8 6.79 1.73 33.50
N SER A 9 7.44 2.88 33.36
CA SER A 9 7.44 3.67 32.14
C SER A 9 7.99 2.84 30.98
N LEU A 10 7.11 2.45 30.04
CA LEU A 10 7.51 1.97 28.73
C LEU A 10 8.04 3.16 27.93
N SER A 11 9.34 3.36 28.01
CA SER A 11 10.09 4.30 27.19
C SER A 11 9.98 3.87 25.73
N LEU A 12 9.21 4.62 24.94
CA LEU A 12 9.18 4.53 23.49
C LEU A 12 10.58 4.86 22.97
N HIS A 13 11.36 3.82 22.66
CA HIS A 13 12.59 3.98 21.91
C HIS A 13 12.25 4.59 20.55
N LYS A 14 12.70 5.84 20.39
CA LYS A 14 12.74 6.61 19.15
C LYS A 14 13.36 5.71 18.06
N CYS A 15 12.53 5.22 17.15
CA CYS A 15 12.97 4.44 15.99
C CYS A 15 13.85 5.34 15.12
N GLY A 16 15.17 5.14 15.20
CA GLY A 16 16.14 5.86 14.40
C GLY A 16 16.03 5.44 12.93
N ARG A 17 16.26 6.39 12.02
CA ARG A 17 16.49 6.14 10.59
C ARG A 17 17.61 5.09 10.44
N SER A 18 17.28 3.83 10.20
CA SER A 18 18.23 2.89 9.62
C SER A 18 18.13 2.98 8.11
N ALA A 19 19.21 3.42 7.48
CA ALA A 19 19.35 3.38 6.03
C ALA A 19 19.45 1.91 5.61
N ILE A 20 18.54 1.46 4.74
CA ILE A 20 18.69 0.18 4.05
C ILE A 20 19.74 0.42 2.95
N PRO A 21 20.85 -0.34 2.91
CA PRO A 21 21.83 -0.20 1.85
C PRO A 21 21.19 -0.56 0.50
N ALA A 22 21.41 0.30 -0.50
CA ALA A 22 20.95 0.09 -1.86
C ALA A 22 21.82 -0.97 -2.54
N ASP A 23 21.22 -2.00 -3.11
CA ASP A 23 21.88 -2.91 -4.04
C ASP A 23 22.19 -2.17 -5.36
N ASP A 24 23.45 -2.20 -5.78
CA ASP A 24 23.94 -1.63 -7.03
C ASP A 24 23.40 -2.43 -8.23
N ASP A 25 22.42 -1.87 -8.95
CA ASP A 25 21.96 -2.39 -10.25
C ASP A 25 22.79 -1.76 -11.40
N PRO A 26 23.25 -2.53 -12.42
CA PRO A 26 24.12 -2.01 -13.47
C PRO A 26 23.38 -1.09 -14.45
N ARG A 27 23.91 0.11 -14.67
CA ARG A 27 23.35 1.10 -15.61
C ARG A 27 23.57 0.69 -17.07
N PRO A 28 22.55 0.77 -17.96
CA PRO A 28 22.77 0.85 -19.39
C PRO A 28 22.78 2.31 -19.89
N GLY A 29 23.92 2.67 -20.47
CA GLY A 29 24.04 3.41 -21.74
C GLY A 29 23.19 4.66 -22.00
N THR A 30 23.87 5.80 -21.97
CA THR A 30 23.45 7.12 -22.44
C THR A 30 22.87 7.08 -23.88
N ARG A 31 21.59 7.45 -24.04
CA ARG A 31 21.11 8.16 -25.24
C ARG A 31 20.14 9.26 -24.83
N ALA A 32 20.57 10.49 -25.08
CA ALA A 32 19.75 11.68 -24.97
C ALA A 32 18.56 11.60 -25.95
N GLY A 33 17.36 11.73 -25.40
CA GLY A 33 16.11 11.88 -26.14
C GLY A 33 15.14 12.65 -25.25
N ALA A 34 15.02 13.95 -25.52
CA ALA A 34 14.17 14.85 -24.76
C ALA A 34 12.68 14.45 -24.86
N ALA A 35 11.98 14.65 -23.73
CA ALA A 35 10.54 14.84 -23.61
C ALA A 35 9.60 13.67 -23.97
N ARG A 36 9.22 12.90 -22.93
CA ARG A 36 7.81 12.56 -22.67
C ARG A 36 7.61 12.10 -21.22
N LEU A 37 7.78 13.00 -20.25
CA LEU A 37 7.28 12.76 -18.89
C LEU A 37 5.76 13.00 -18.86
N GLY A 38 5.03 12.27 -19.70
CA GLY A 38 3.58 12.18 -19.58
C GLY A 38 3.31 11.31 -18.36
N LYS A 39 2.85 11.92 -17.26
CA LYS A 39 2.27 11.19 -16.11
C LYS A 39 1.35 10.10 -16.69
N ARG A 40 1.72 8.82 -16.55
CA ARG A 40 0.87 7.72 -17.01
C ARG A 40 -0.46 7.85 -16.25
N ARG A 41 -1.56 8.04 -16.99
CA ARG A 41 -2.92 8.14 -16.43
C ARG A 41 -3.44 6.79 -15.93
N HIS A 42 -2.74 5.71 -16.27
CA HIS A 42 -3.07 4.35 -15.91
C HIS A 42 -1.86 3.66 -15.27
N MET A 43 -2.14 2.72 -14.36
CA MET A 43 -1.18 1.87 -13.68
C MET A 43 -1.64 0.42 -13.73
N LYS A 44 -0.73 -0.54 -13.54
CA LYS A 44 -1.09 -1.94 -13.42
C LYS A 44 -1.54 -2.23 -11.99
N ALA A 45 -2.51 -3.14 -11.84
CA ALA A 45 -2.94 -3.62 -10.54
C ALA A 45 -3.50 -5.03 -10.66
N ILE A 46 -3.33 -5.82 -9.59
CA ILE A 46 -4.03 -7.09 -9.45
C ILE A 46 -5.42 -6.80 -8.91
N VAL A 47 -6.43 -7.02 -9.74
CA VAL A 47 -7.82 -6.69 -9.46
C VAL A 47 -8.61 -7.97 -9.23
N CYS A 48 -9.24 -8.06 -8.06
CA CYS A 48 -10.22 -9.07 -7.73
C CYS A 48 -11.56 -8.74 -8.38
N THR A 49 -12.04 -9.65 -9.23
CA THR A 49 -13.30 -9.45 -9.99
C THR A 49 -14.50 -10.13 -9.33
N ARG A 50 -14.25 -11.19 -8.56
CA ARG A 50 -15.24 -12.05 -7.91
C ARG A 50 -14.61 -12.70 -6.67
N TYR A 51 -15.44 -13.05 -5.68
CA TYR A 51 -14.97 -13.89 -4.58
C TYR A 51 -14.68 -15.31 -5.09
N GLY A 52 -13.64 -15.97 -4.57
CA GLY A 52 -13.34 -17.35 -4.96
C GLY A 52 -11.86 -17.75 -4.85
N PRO A 53 -11.37 -18.72 -5.65
CA PRO A 53 -9.97 -19.18 -5.67
C PRO A 53 -9.02 -18.16 -6.34
N PRO A 54 -7.68 -18.32 -6.26
CA PRO A 54 -6.72 -17.29 -6.71
C PRO A 54 -6.91 -16.83 -8.16
N ASP A 55 -7.46 -17.69 -9.02
CA ASP A 55 -7.70 -17.44 -10.45
C ASP A 55 -8.69 -16.28 -10.74
N VAL A 56 -9.40 -15.80 -9.73
CA VAL A 56 -10.28 -14.61 -9.83
C VAL A 56 -9.51 -13.29 -9.90
N LEU A 57 -8.23 -13.32 -9.56
CA LEU A 57 -7.30 -12.19 -9.63
C LEU A 57 -6.85 -11.98 -11.07
N ARG A 58 -6.93 -10.73 -11.55
CA ARG A 58 -6.54 -10.37 -12.92
C ARG A 58 -5.65 -9.14 -12.89
N LEU A 59 -4.51 -9.21 -13.55
CA LEU A 59 -3.69 -8.04 -13.86
C LEU A 59 -4.46 -7.16 -14.84
N GLN A 60 -4.73 -5.93 -14.44
CA GLN A 60 -5.49 -4.95 -15.24
C GLN A 60 -4.79 -3.60 -15.20
N GLU A 61 -4.96 -2.82 -16.25
CA GLU A 61 -4.65 -1.39 -16.21
C GLU A 61 -5.82 -0.63 -15.59
N VAL A 62 -5.55 0.08 -14.50
CA VAL A 62 -6.52 0.88 -13.75
C VAL A 62 -6.09 2.35 -13.77
N ALA A 63 -7.04 3.26 -13.57
CA ALA A 63 -6.70 4.68 -13.47
C ALA A 63 -5.74 4.92 -12.31
N LYS A 64 -4.74 5.77 -12.54
CA LYS A 64 -3.83 6.17 -11.48
C LYS A 64 -4.60 6.98 -10.42
N PRO A 65 -4.43 6.66 -9.11
CA PRO A 65 -5.09 7.39 -8.04
C PRO A 65 -4.76 8.88 -8.07
N VAL A 66 -5.74 9.72 -7.72
CA VAL A 66 -5.54 11.16 -7.59
C VAL A 66 -4.96 11.43 -6.20
N LEU A 67 -3.84 12.15 -6.15
CA LEU A 67 -3.20 12.55 -4.90
C LEU A 67 -3.93 13.76 -4.30
N GLY A 68 -4.39 13.63 -3.06
CA GLY A 68 -4.90 14.76 -2.26
C GLY A 68 -3.76 15.60 -1.66
N ASP A 69 -4.08 16.78 -1.14
CA ASP A 69 -3.07 17.74 -0.63
C ASP A 69 -2.32 17.21 0.62
N ASP A 70 -2.88 16.25 1.35
CA ASP A 70 -2.27 15.64 2.56
C ASP A 70 -1.69 14.23 2.32
N GLY A 71 -1.77 13.73 1.07
CA GLY A 71 -1.38 12.37 0.74
C GLY A 71 0.06 12.25 0.25
N VAL A 72 0.54 11.00 0.19
CA VAL A 72 1.77 10.65 -0.53
C VAL A 72 1.44 9.55 -1.53
N LEU A 73 1.92 9.70 -2.76
CA LEU A 73 1.83 8.68 -3.78
C LEU A 73 3.12 7.88 -3.81
N VAL A 74 3.02 6.57 -3.70
CA VAL A 74 4.19 5.69 -3.64
C VAL A 74 4.20 4.78 -4.86
N LYS A 75 5.30 4.77 -5.60
CA LYS A 75 5.59 3.74 -6.60
C LYS A 75 6.05 2.48 -5.87
N VAL A 76 5.12 1.57 -5.65
CA VAL A 76 5.38 0.30 -4.96
C VAL A 76 6.38 -0.54 -5.76
N ARG A 77 7.34 -1.10 -5.04
CA ARG A 77 8.34 -2.06 -5.54
C ARG A 77 8.09 -3.45 -4.99
N ALA A 78 7.60 -3.54 -3.75
CA ALA A 78 7.23 -4.78 -3.09
C ALA A 78 5.95 -4.59 -2.26
N ALA A 79 5.13 -5.63 -2.20
CA ALA A 79 3.94 -5.71 -1.35
C ALA A 79 3.85 -7.11 -0.77
N THR A 80 3.21 -7.25 0.39
CA THR A 80 3.00 -8.56 1.02
C THR A 80 1.62 -9.10 0.68
N VAL A 81 1.48 -10.42 0.77
CA VAL A 81 0.19 -11.11 0.69
C VAL A 81 -0.02 -11.80 2.02
N THR A 82 -1.08 -11.42 2.73
CA THR A 82 -1.40 -11.94 4.05
C THR A 82 -2.49 -13.02 3.97
N ALA A 83 -2.68 -13.78 5.05
CA ALA A 83 -3.82 -14.69 5.18
C ALA A 83 -5.14 -13.93 5.09
N GLY A 84 -5.22 -12.72 5.66
CA GLY A 84 -6.38 -11.84 5.58
C GLY A 84 -6.76 -11.49 4.15
N ASP A 85 -5.78 -11.18 3.29
CA ASP A 85 -6.05 -10.94 1.85
C ASP A 85 -6.70 -12.16 1.19
N CYS A 86 -6.27 -13.37 1.57
CA CYS A 86 -6.81 -14.62 1.04
C CYS A 86 -8.22 -14.92 1.56
N GLU A 87 -8.48 -14.70 2.85
CA GLU A 87 -9.79 -14.85 3.50
C GLU A 87 -10.79 -13.88 2.89
N VAL A 88 -10.43 -12.60 2.73
CA VAL A 88 -11.26 -11.58 2.09
C VAL A 88 -11.53 -11.90 0.63
N ARG A 89 -10.51 -12.37 -0.11
CA ARG A 89 -10.65 -12.78 -1.52
C ARG A 89 -11.58 -13.98 -1.69
N ARG A 90 -11.51 -14.99 -0.81
CA ARG A 90 -12.42 -16.15 -0.82
C ARG A 90 -13.78 -15.84 -0.18
N PHE A 91 -13.85 -14.76 0.59
CA PHE A 91 -14.95 -14.42 1.48
C PHE A 91 -15.22 -15.50 2.54
N ASP A 92 -14.14 -16.10 3.04
CA ASP A 92 -14.15 -17.09 4.12
C ASP A 92 -13.79 -16.38 5.43
N ILE A 93 -14.79 -15.70 5.99
CA ILE A 93 -14.65 -14.86 7.18
C ILE A 93 -15.66 -15.30 8.23
N GLY A 94 -15.28 -15.19 9.51
CA GLY A 94 -16.13 -15.56 10.63
C GLY A 94 -17.50 -14.86 10.58
N ALA A 95 -18.54 -15.55 11.07
CA ALA A 95 -19.94 -15.10 10.99
C ALA A 95 -20.16 -13.67 11.50
N LEU A 96 -19.41 -13.26 12.53
CA LEU A 96 -19.46 -11.92 13.11
C LEU A 96 -19.09 -10.81 12.09
N PHE A 97 -18.13 -11.08 11.21
CA PHE A 97 -17.65 -10.12 10.21
C PHE A 97 -18.30 -10.29 8.84
N TRP A 98 -19.10 -11.34 8.64
CA TRP A 98 -19.73 -11.66 7.36
C TRP A 98 -20.60 -10.51 6.82
N LEU A 99 -21.53 -10.01 7.64
CA LEU A 99 -22.44 -8.95 7.21
C LEU A 99 -21.74 -7.58 7.09
N PRO A 100 -20.95 -7.11 8.09
CA PRO A 100 -20.22 -5.85 7.95
C PRO A 100 -19.31 -5.82 6.72
N LEU A 101 -18.58 -6.91 6.45
CA LEU A 101 -17.62 -6.92 5.35
C LEU A 101 -18.29 -7.01 3.97
N ARG A 102 -19.44 -7.71 3.85
CA ARG A 102 -20.26 -7.66 2.62
C ARG A 102 -20.77 -6.26 2.34
N LEU A 103 -21.20 -5.54 3.38
CA LEU A 103 -21.67 -4.17 3.24
C LEU A 103 -20.54 -3.21 2.91
N TYR A 104 -19.30 -3.48 3.33
CA TYR A 104 -18.14 -2.66 3.00
C TYR A 104 -17.60 -2.95 1.58
N ILE A 105 -17.23 -4.19 1.29
CA ILE A 105 -16.52 -4.59 0.06
C ILE A 105 -17.48 -4.77 -1.13
N GLY A 106 -18.64 -5.37 -0.87
CA GLY A 106 -19.68 -5.65 -1.86
C GLY A 106 -20.36 -7.00 -1.61
N ILE A 107 -21.70 -7.04 -1.75
CA ILE A 107 -22.52 -8.20 -1.34
C ILE A 107 -22.25 -9.44 -2.22
N ARG A 108 -22.29 -9.26 -3.55
CA ARG A 108 -22.15 -10.37 -4.51
C ARG A 108 -20.73 -10.56 -5.03
N ARG A 109 -19.98 -9.47 -5.12
CA ARG A 109 -18.60 -9.42 -5.59
C ARG A 109 -17.93 -8.16 -5.05
N PRO A 110 -16.59 -8.10 -5.02
CA PRO A 110 -15.89 -6.88 -4.65
C PRO A 110 -16.20 -5.77 -5.66
N THR A 111 -16.84 -4.70 -5.20
CA THR A 111 -17.19 -3.52 -6.01
C THR A 111 -16.48 -2.28 -5.51
N ARG A 112 -16.38 -2.08 -4.19
CA ARG A 112 -15.71 -0.92 -3.59
C ARG A 112 -14.22 -1.15 -3.39
N VAL A 113 -13.85 -2.34 -2.92
CA VAL A 113 -12.44 -2.72 -2.67
C VAL A 113 -12.09 -3.85 -3.62
N ARG A 114 -11.32 -3.53 -4.67
CA ARG A 114 -10.98 -4.50 -5.72
C ARG A 114 -9.49 -4.82 -5.80
N VAL A 115 -8.64 -3.96 -5.26
CA VAL A 115 -7.20 -4.16 -5.15
C VAL A 115 -6.92 -4.40 -3.67
N PHE A 116 -6.19 -5.48 -3.37
CA PHE A 116 -5.83 -5.89 -2.01
C PHE A 116 -4.33 -5.67 -1.75
N GLY A 117 -3.91 -5.91 -0.52
CA GLY A 117 -2.55 -5.65 -0.05
C GLY A 117 -2.54 -4.42 0.85
N GLN A 118 -2.35 -4.64 2.14
CA GLN A 118 -2.31 -3.57 3.13
C GLN A 118 -0.90 -3.03 3.35
N GLU A 119 0.14 -3.80 3.05
CA GLU A 119 1.53 -3.46 3.32
C GLU A 119 2.30 -3.27 2.02
N LEU A 120 3.18 -2.29 2.01
CA LEU A 120 3.97 -1.93 0.83
C LEU A 120 5.35 -1.39 1.19
N ALA A 121 6.27 -1.54 0.24
CA ALA A 121 7.55 -0.86 0.21
C ALA A 121 7.82 -0.34 -1.20
N GLY A 122 8.40 0.85 -1.30
CA GLY A 122 8.71 1.47 -2.57
C GLY A 122 9.24 2.88 -2.41
N GLU A 123 9.03 3.66 -3.46
CA GLU A 123 9.61 4.99 -3.60
C GLU A 123 8.51 6.05 -3.70
N VAL A 124 8.67 7.19 -3.06
CA VAL A 124 7.73 8.31 -3.16
C VAL A 124 7.74 8.86 -4.58
N GLU A 125 6.62 8.74 -5.28
CA GLU A 125 6.45 9.27 -6.65
C GLU A 125 5.98 10.72 -6.64
N SER A 126 5.11 11.10 -5.71
CA SER A 126 4.65 12.50 -5.57
C SER A 126 4.10 12.75 -4.17
N VAL A 127 4.21 14.00 -3.72
CA VAL A 127 3.86 14.43 -2.36
C VAL A 127 2.80 15.53 -2.40
N GLY A 128 1.80 15.44 -1.53
CA GLY A 128 0.77 16.45 -1.36
C GLY A 128 1.34 17.74 -0.76
N LYS A 129 0.71 18.88 -1.06
CA LYS A 129 1.22 20.22 -0.69
C LYS A 129 1.42 20.43 0.80
N ASN A 130 0.64 19.75 1.65
CA ASN A 130 0.68 19.92 3.10
C ASN A 130 1.65 18.94 3.79
N VAL A 131 2.21 17.97 3.06
CA VAL A 131 3.10 16.95 3.61
C VAL A 131 4.52 17.50 3.70
N LYS A 132 5.09 17.47 4.92
CA LYS A 132 6.43 18.03 5.21
C LYS A 132 7.51 16.99 5.48
N GLY A 133 7.12 15.72 5.66
CA GLY A 133 8.02 14.64 6.09
C GLY A 133 8.61 13.78 4.97
N PHE A 134 8.12 13.94 3.74
CA PHE A 134 8.48 13.11 2.59
C PHE A 134 8.84 13.98 1.38
N ARG A 135 9.71 13.45 0.53
CA ARG A 135 10.12 14.04 -0.75
C ARG A 135 10.05 13.00 -1.85
N GLU A 136 9.86 13.46 -3.08
CA GLU A 136 9.95 12.58 -4.26
C GLU A 136 11.31 11.88 -4.29
N GLY A 137 11.30 10.56 -4.54
CA GLY A 137 12.49 9.70 -4.52
C GLY A 137 12.80 9.04 -3.16
N ASP A 138 12.13 9.44 -2.07
CA ASP A 138 12.35 8.82 -0.77
C ASP A 138 11.93 7.34 -0.77
N GLN A 139 12.76 6.47 -0.22
CA GLN A 139 12.41 5.06 0.02
C GLN A 139 11.55 4.96 1.29
N VAL A 140 10.39 4.34 1.14
CA VAL A 140 9.38 4.24 2.19
C VAL A 140 8.82 2.82 2.28
N PHE A 141 8.46 2.43 3.50
CA PHE A 141 7.67 1.23 3.77
C PHE A 141 6.56 1.59 4.74
N GLY A 142 5.47 0.83 4.71
CA GLY A 142 4.37 1.05 5.62
C GLY A 142 3.19 0.17 5.32
N PHE A 143 2.12 0.42 6.06
CA PHE A 143 0.84 -0.22 5.85
C PHE A 143 -0.25 0.84 5.74
N THR A 144 -1.34 0.45 5.11
CA THR A 144 -2.49 1.31 4.85
C THR A 144 -3.75 0.69 5.43
N VAL A 145 -4.53 1.55 6.09
CA VAL A 145 -5.80 1.20 6.73
C VAL A 145 -6.92 1.83 5.91
N GLY A 146 -7.55 1.02 5.05
CA GLY A 146 -8.72 1.41 4.26
C GLY A 146 -8.53 1.31 2.74
N ALA A 147 -9.66 1.33 2.02
CA ALA A 147 -9.76 1.14 0.58
C ALA A 147 -9.23 2.28 -0.30
N GLU A 148 -8.86 3.43 0.30
CA GLU A 148 -8.32 4.58 -0.44
C GLU A 148 -6.83 4.44 -0.73
N ALA A 149 -6.17 3.47 -0.11
CA ALA A 149 -4.84 3.03 -0.47
C ALA A 149 -4.93 2.07 -1.64
N ALA A 150 -5.01 2.63 -2.85
CA ALA A 150 -4.82 1.86 -4.05
C ALA A 150 -3.39 1.33 -4.06
N THR A 151 -3.21 0.09 -3.65
CA THR A 151 -1.94 -0.62 -3.62
C THR A 151 -1.39 -0.69 -5.05
N PHE A 152 -0.26 -0.02 -5.26
CA PHE A 152 0.39 0.05 -6.57
C PHE A 152 1.07 -1.29 -6.85
N VAL A 153 0.99 -1.76 -8.09
CA VAL A 153 1.87 -2.79 -8.63
C VAL A 153 2.41 -2.24 -9.95
N THR A 154 3.72 -2.36 -10.16
CA THR A 154 4.45 -1.86 -11.34
C THR A 154 3.86 -2.30 -12.67
#